data_AF-A0ABD3QEI9-F1
#
_entry.id   AF-A0ABD3QEI9-F1
#
_cell.length_a   1.000
_cell.length_b   1.000
_cell.length_c   1.000
_cell.angle_alpha   90.00
_cell.angle_beta   90.00
_cell.angle_gamma   90.00
#
_symmetry.space_group_name_H-M   'P 1'
#
loop_
_entity.id
_entity.type
_entity.pdbx_description
1 polymer ?
#
loop_
_entity_poly.entity_id
_entity_poly.type
_entity_poly.pdbx_seq_one_letter_code
_entity_poly.pdbx_strand_id
1 'polypeptide(L)'
;MLFQTYLTSIDCVHFEVDEFRTDQGSKWYSHKFNGSGLSYEAVVIWRKIVLSSYHDITIFRGGTRKEKKIWQNDSLFFQVPSGRRLIGDSGYVGEAKKVSTTLGDHSKEVKEYFARAKSRQETINARYKNLRMLGTSFRHKGEKRSGSKGKMDLHELVFDAITVFLQYDLENGNALFDL
;
A
#
# COMPACT_ATOMS: atom_id res chain seq x y z
N MET A 1 1.44 -15.52 28.70
CA MET A 1 1.55 -14.16 28.12
C MET A 1 2.13 -14.33 26.72
N LEU A 2 1.34 -14.17 25.66
CA LEU A 2 1.85 -14.28 24.29
C LEU A 2 2.54 -12.96 23.95
N PHE A 3 3.86 -12.97 23.79
CA PHE A 3 4.60 -11.83 23.26
C PHE A 3 4.10 -11.55 21.84
N GLN A 4 3.50 -10.38 21.64
CA GLN A 4 3.01 -9.96 20.34
C GLN A 4 4.17 -9.32 19.57
N THR A 5 4.67 -10.00 18.54
CA THR A 5 5.77 -9.49 17.72
C THR A 5 5.21 -8.67 16.55
N TYR A 6 5.54 -7.38 16.55
CA TYR A 6 5.25 -6.47 15.45
C TYR A 6 6.33 -6.58 14.39
N LEU A 7 5.92 -6.78 13.14
CA LEU A 7 6.84 -6.76 12.01
C LEU A 7 7.18 -5.35 11.61
N THR A 8 6.16 -4.54 11.33
CA THR A 8 6.28 -3.20 10.77
C THR A 8 4.91 -2.54 10.57
N SER A 9 4.87 -1.35 9.97
CA SER A 9 3.67 -0.68 9.49
C SER A 9 3.28 -1.04 8.04
N ILE A 10 1.99 -0.86 7.74
CA ILE A 10 1.35 -1.04 6.44
C ILE A 10 0.47 0.16 6.14
N ASP A 11 0.50 0.63 4.91
CA ASP A 11 -0.46 1.62 4.41
C ASP A 11 -0.61 1.54 2.89
N CYS A 12 -1.73 2.06 2.39
CA CYS A 12 -1.97 2.22 0.97
C CYS A 12 -1.47 3.57 0.47
N VAL A 13 -0.60 3.54 -0.54
CA VAL A 13 -0.20 4.72 -1.31
C VAL A 13 -1.04 4.79 -2.58
N HIS A 14 -1.53 5.98 -2.89
CA HIS A 14 -2.39 6.22 -4.05
C HIS A 14 -1.71 7.19 -5.00
N PHE A 15 -1.94 6.97 -6.29
CA PHE A 15 -1.43 7.80 -7.37
C PHE A 15 -2.58 8.19 -8.31
N GLU A 16 -2.58 9.46 -8.69
CA GLU A 16 -3.54 9.98 -9.67
C GLU A 16 -3.13 9.52 -11.07
N VAL A 17 -4.12 9.13 -11.87
CA VAL A 17 -3.89 8.72 -13.26
C VAL A 17 -4.93 9.35 -14.17
N ASP A 18 -4.56 9.66 -15.41
CA ASP A 18 -5.57 10.08 -16.40
C ASP A 18 -6.62 8.98 -16.59
N GLU A 19 -7.85 9.36 -16.92
CA GLU A 19 -8.97 8.44 -17.09
C GLU A 19 -8.67 7.32 -18.11
N PHE A 20 -9.03 6.09 -17.70
CA PHE A 20 -8.91 4.90 -18.52
C PHE A 20 -9.98 4.91 -19.62
N ARG A 21 -9.64 5.46 -20.79
CA ARG A 21 -10.56 5.73 -21.90
C ARG A 21 -11.38 4.53 -22.42
N THR A 22 -10.98 3.29 -22.13
CA THR A 22 -11.67 2.09 -22.62
C THR A 22 -12.69 1.52 -21.65
N ASP A 23 -12.87 2.11 -20.48
CA ASP A 23 -13.75 1.60 -19.41
C ASP A 23 -14.46 2.78 -18.74
N GLN A 24 -15.53 3.27 -19.38
CA GLN A 24 -16.32 4.40 -18.87
C GLN A 24 -17.10 3.95 -17.63
N GLY A 25 -16.76 4.48 -16.46
CA GLY A 25 -17.45 4.15 -15.21
C GLY A 25 -16.64 4.49 -13.97
N SER A 26 -17.23 4.26 -12.79
CA SER A 26 -16.60 4.54 -11.48
C SER A 26 -15.56 3.50 -11.06
N LYS A 27 -15.23 2.54 -11.93
CA LYS A 27 -14.30 1.43 -11.64
C LYS A 27 -12.92 1.91 -11.15
N TRP A 28 -12.44 3.01 -11.71
CA TRP A 28 -11.13 3.59 -11.40
C TRP A 28 -11.22 4.82 -10.50
N TYR A 29 -12.40 5.10 -9.95
CA TYR A 29 -12.64 6.28 -9.14
C TYR A 29 -11.96 6.15 -7.78
N SER A 30 -11.09 7.11 -7.48
CA SER A 30 -10.42 7.27 -6.20
C SER A 30 -11.05 8.43 -5.44
N HIS A 31 -11.62 8.14 -4.28
CA HIS A 31 -12.11 9.16 -3.34
C HIS A 31 -11.00 10.11 -2.86
N LYS A 32 -9.73 9.68 -2.93
CA LYS A 32 -8.58 10.50 -2.50
C LYS A 32 -8.26 11.63 -3.47
N PHE A 33 -8.54 11.44 -4.76
CA PHE A 33 -8.29 12.44 -5.81
C PHE A 33 -9.57 13.03 -6.38
N ASN A 34 -10.73 12.50 -6.00
CA ASN A 34 -12.02 12.80 -6.62
C ASN A 34 -11.95 12.61 -8.17
N GLY A 35 -11.27 11.55 -8.60
CA GLY A 35 -10.90 11.33 -9.99
C GLY A 35 -10.32 9.94 -10.20
N SER A 36 -9.67 9.71 -11.34
CA SER A 36 -9.06 8.40 -11.63
C SER A 36 -7.78 8.18 -10.82
N GLY A 37 -7.63 6.99 -10.22
CA GLY A 37 -6.45 6.68 -9.42
C GLY A 37 -6.14 5.19 -9.35
N LEU A 38 -4.87 4.89 -9.07
CA LEU A 38 -4.39 3.55 -8.74
C LEU A 38 -3.83 3.54 -7.31
N SER A 39 -4.06 2.43 -6.60
CA SER A 39 -3.62 2.26 -5.22
C SER A 39 -2.70 1.03 -5.12
N TYR A 40 -1.69 1.18 -4.28
CA TYR A 40 -0.61 0.22 -4.05
C TYR A 40 -0.45 0.06 -2.54
N GLU A 41 -0.33 -1.18 -2.08
CA GLU A 41 -0.08 -1.47 -0.66
C GLU A 41 1.41 -1.58 -0.40
N ALA A 42 1.93 -0.73 0.49
CA ALA A 42 3.35 -0.66 0.81
C ALA A 42 3.61 -1.04 2.27
N VAL A 43 4.65 -1.83 2.50
CA VAL A 43 5.08 -2.33 3.82
C VAL A 43 6.54 -1.93 4.05
N VAL A 44 6.84 -1.30 5.18
CA VAL A 44 8.16 -0.68 5.41
C VAL A 44 9.32 -1.68 5.56
N ILE A 45 9.07 -2.95 5.91
CA ILE A 45 10.16 -3.84 6.35
C ILE A 45 10.57 -4.92 5.36
N TRP A 46 9.70 -5.58 4.61
CA TRP A 46 10.15 -6.63 3.67
C TRP A 46 9.31 -6.63 2.39
N ARG A 47 10.04 -6.46 1.28
CA ARG A 47 9.75 -6.81 -0.12
C ARG A 47 8.43 -7.53 -0.39
N LYS A 48 7.32 -6.80 -0.46
CA LYS A 48 6.31 -7.01 -1.50
C LYS A 48 5.34 -5.86 -1.51
N ILE A 49 4.96 -5.43 -2.71
CA ILE A 49 3.92 -4.46 -2.92
C ILE A 49 2.81 -5.13 -3.72
N VAL A 50 1.58 -4.90 -3.31
CA VAL A 50 0.38 -5.46 -3.92
C VAL A 50 -0.42 -4.34 -4.54
N LEU A 51 -0.87 -4.53 -5.79
CA LEU A 51 -1.62 -3.52 -6.53
C LEU A 51 -3.11 -3.79 -6.40
N SER A 52 -3.96 -2.76 -6.23
CA SER A 52 -5.24 -2.67 -6.95
C SER A 52 -6.10 -1.46 -6.56
N SER A 53 -7.07 -1.14 -7.44
CA SER A 53 -8.07 -0.09 -7.34
C SER A 53 -9.23 -0.39 -6.35
N TYR A 54 -8.92 -0.90 -5.15
CA TYR A 54 -9.93 -1.25 -4.13
C TYR A 54 -9.67 -0.54 -2.80
N HIS A 55 -10.60 -0.65 -1.84
CA HIS A 55 -10.36 -0.20 -0.46
C HIS A 55 -9.14 -0.92 0.14
N ASP A 56 -8.39 -0.24 1.00
CA ASP A 56 -7.13 -0.68 1.59
C ASP A 56 -7.19 -2.11 2.15
N ILE A 57 -8.21 -2.41 2.96
CA ILE A 57 -8.41 -3.76 3.52
C ILE A 57 -8.73 -4.83 2.46
N THR A 58 -9.28 -4.43 1.31
CA THR A 58 -9.57 -5.32 0.17
C THR A 58 -8.29 -5.61 -0.60
N ILE A 59 -7.41 -4.62 -0.76
CA ILE A 59 -6.08 -4.78 -1.34
C ILE A 59 -5.27 -5.75 -0.48
N PHE A 60 -5.26 -5.53 0.83
CA PHE A 60 -4.54 -6.38 1.80
C PHE A 60 -4.90 -7.85 1.68
N ARG A 61 -6.21 -8.13 1.55
CA ARG A 61 -6.77 -9.47 1.38
C ARG A 61 -6.51 -10.06 -0.01
N GLY A 62 -6.30 -9.23 -1.03
CA GLY A 62 -6.32 -9.63 -2.44
C GLY A 62 -7.73 -9.99 -2.94
N GLY A 63 -8.77 -9.39 -2.36
CA GLY A 63 -10.16 -9.68 -2.70
C GLY A 63 -11.18 -9.25 -1.65
N THR A 64 -12.47 -9.30 -2.01
CA THR A 64 -13.56 -8.83 -1.13
C THR A 64 -13.89 -9.85 -0.05
N ARG A 65 -14.42 -9.39 1.10
CA ARG A 65 -14.78 -10.27 2.24
C ARG A 65 -15.76 -11.39 1.87
N LYS A 66 -16.65 -11.15 0.90
CA LYS A 66 -17.71 -12.08 0.50
C LYS A 66 -17.17 -13.29 -0.29
N GLU A 67 -16.02 -13.14 -0.94
CA GLU A 67 -15.51 -14.11 -1.93
C GLU A 67 -14.12 -14.63 -1.56
N LYS A 68 -13.98 -15.12 -0.31
CA LYS A 68 -12.70 -15.65 0.22
C LYS A 68 -12.02 -16.70 -0.66
N LYS A 69 -12.80 -17.49 -1.40
CA LYS A 69 -12.27 -18.55 -2.30
C LYS A 69 -11.54 -18.00 -3.52
N ILE A 70 -11.72 -16.71 -3.83
CA ILE A 70 -11.15 -16.03 -5.01
C ILE A 70 -10.08 -15.02 -4.56
N TRP A 71 -9.67 -15.03 -3.29
CA TRP A 71 -8.59 -14.17 -2.85
C TRP A 71 -7.30 -14.53 -3.55
N GLN A 72 -6.55 -13.52 -3.97
CA GLN A 72 -5.23 -13.70 -4.55
C GLN A 72 -4.30 -14.25 -3.45
N ASN A 73 -3.86 -15.50 -3.61
CA ASN A 73 -3.03 -16.20 -2.62
C ASN A 73 -1.67 -15.53 -2.39
N ASP A 74 -1.26 -14.69 -3.33
CA ASP A 74 -0.04 -13.91 -3.27
C ASP A 74 -0.30 -12.50 -2.70
N SER A 75 -1.47 -12.21 -2.13
CA SER A 75 -1.71 -10.96 -1.39
C SER A 75 -0.88 -10.90 -0.10
N LEU A 76 -0.76 -9.70 0.46
CA LEU A 76 0.04 -9.49 1.67
C LEU A 76 -0.57 -10.22 2.88
N PHE A 77 -1.89 -10.36 2.93
CA PHE A 77 -2.59 -11.08 3.99
C PHE A 77 -2.02 -12.50 4.22
N PHE A 78 -1.72 -13.22 3.15
CA PHE A 78 -1.16 -14.58 3.23
C PHE A 78 0.34 -14.60 3.52
N GLN A 79 1.04 -13.51 3.27
CA GLN A 79 2.48 -13.39 3.52
C GLN A 79 2.83 -12.99 4.95
N VAL A 80 1.90 -12.36 5.68
CA VAL A 80 2.12 -12.07 7.11
C VAL A 80 2.28 -13.40 7.86
N PRO A 81 3.46 -13.69 8.45
CA PRO A 81 3.71 -14.92 9.19
C PRO A 81 2.73 -15.13 10.34
N SER A 82 2.44 -16.40 10.65
CA SER A 82 1.63 -16.72 11.82
C SER A 82 2.28 -16.21 13.11
N GLY A 83 1.47 -15.68 14.03
CA GLY A 83 1.94 -15.11 15.28
C GLY A 83 2.55 -13.70 15.18
N ARG A 84 2.69 -13.13 13.98
CA ARG A 84 3.15 -11.76 13.77
C ARG A 84 2.05 -10.84 13.27
N ARG A 85 2.20 -9.54 13.57
CA ARG A 85 1.23 -8.51 13.16
C ARG A 85 1.92 -7.30 12.54
N LEU A 86 1.21 -6.64 11.64
CA LEU A 86 1.54 -5.32 11.11
C LEU A 86 0.87 -4.22 11.94
N ILE A 87 1.30 -2.97 11.77
CA ILE A 87 0.71 -1.78 12.38
C ILE A 87 0.03 -0.98 11.28
N GLY A 88 -1.29 -0.86 11.34
CA GLY A 88 -2.08 -0.17 10.34
C GLY A 88 -2.90 0.95 10.93
N ASP A 89 -3.52 1.71 10.03
CA ASP A 89 -4.55 2.67 10.38
C ASP A 89 -5.89 1.98 10.74
N SER A 90 -6.93 2.76 11.03
CA SER A 90 -8.26 2.21 11.35
C SER A 90 -8.93 1.47 10.19
N GLY A 91 -8.49 1.68 8.94
CA GLY A 91 -9.00 0.96 7.77
C GLY A 91 -8.81 -0.55 7.87
N TYR A 92 -7.82 -1.00 8.65
CA TYR A 92 -7.48 -2.42 8.83
C TYR A 92 -8.15 -3.11 10.04
N VAL A 93 -9.04 -2.44 10.79
CA VAL A 93 -9.70 -3.01 11.99
C VAL A 93 -10.37 -4.36 11.70
N GLY A 94 -10.87 -4.57 10.48
CA GLY A 94 -11.48 -5.82 10.05
C GLY A 94 -10.53 -7.04 9.96
N GLU A 95 -9.22 -6.86 10.15
CA GLU A 95 -8.20 -7.92 10.11
C GLU A 95 -7.29 -7.94 11.35
N ALA A 96 -7.90 -7.86 12.54
CA ALA A 96 -7.19 -7.84 13.83
C ALA A 96 -6.22 -9.02 14.05
N LYS A 97 -6.35 -10.15 13.36
CA LYS A 97 -5.39 -11.27 13.49
C LYS A 97 -4.05 -10.99 12.83
N LYS A 98 -3.99 -10.07 11.86
CA LYS A 98 -2.81 -9.78 11.04
C LYS A 98 -2.35 -8.33 11.17
N VAL A 99 -3.25 -7.40 11.49
CA VAL A 99 -2.95 -5.98 11.66
C VAL A 99 -3.41 -5.51 13.04
N SER A 100 -2.59 -4.71 13.70
CA SER A 100 -2.95 -3.95 14.89
C SER A 100 -3.19 -2.51 14.52
N THR A 101 -4.28 -1.97 15.03
CA THR A 101 -4.64 -0.55 14.90
C THR A 101 -4.54 0.09 16.28
N THR A 102 -4.39 1.42 16.34
CA THR A 102 -4.38 2.12 17.63
C THR A 102 -5.75 1.97 18.30
N LEU A 103 -5.78 1.45 19.53
CA LEU A 103 -6.99 1.31 20.35
C LEU A 103 -6.95 2.25 21.57
N GLY A 104 -8.13 2.56 22.11
CA GLY A 104 -8.29 3.40 23.30
C GLY A 104 -7.55 2.84 24.52
N ASP A 105 -7.59 1.52 24.70
CA ASP A 105 -7.04 0.83 25.87
C ASP A 105 -5.52 0.60 25.79
N HIS A 106 -4.88 0.97 24.68
CA HIS A 106 -3.42 0.87 24.59
C HIS A 106 -2.75 1.85 25.57
N SER A 107 -1.66 1.38 26.19
CA SER A 107 -0.80 2.23 27.00
C SER A 107 -0.23 3.37 26.15
N LYS A 108 0.25 4.42 26.82
CA LYS A 108 0.83 5.58 26.14
C LYS A 108 2.01 5.18 25.27
N GLU A 109 2.86 4.30 25.78
CA GLU A 109 4.07 3.79 25.10
C GLU A 109 3.70 3.03 23.82
N VAL A 110 2.66 2.19 23.85
CA VAL A 110 2.17 1.48 22.66
C VAL A 110 1.60 2.44 21.63
N LYS A 111 0.85 3.46 22.08
CA LYS A 111 0.30 4.49 21.18
C LYS A 111 1.41 5.29 20.51
N GLU A 112 2.44 5.68 21.26
CA GLU A 112 3.62 6.38 20.74
C GLU A 112 4.39 5.52 19.73
N TYR A 113 4.62 4.25 20.04
CA TYR A 113 5.25 3.30 19.11
C TYR A 113 4.44 3.14 17.80
N PHE A 114 3.10 3.02 17.90
CA PHE A 114 2.22 2.92 16.73
C PHE A 114 2.22 4.23 15.93
N ALA A 115 2.23 5.38 16.60
CA ALA A 115 2.31 6.67 15.96
C ALA A 115 3.60 6.80 15.15
N ARG A 116 4.75 6.45 15.73
CA ARG A 116 6.05 6.44 15.03
C ARG A 116 6.06 5.50 13.84
N ALA A 117 5.52 4.29 13.97
CA ALA A 117 5.43 3.34 12.86
C ALA A 117 4.60 3.86 11.69
N LYS A 118 3.46 4.49 11.98
CA LYS A 118 2.63 5.14 10.95
C LYS A 118 3.35 6.33 10.33
N SER A 119 4.06 7.15 11.11
CA SER A 119 4.85 8.26 10.57
C SER A 119 6.00 7.80 9.67
N ARG A 120 6.65 6.66 9.97
CA ARG A 120 7.68 6.06 9.10
C ARG A 120 7.09 5.65 7.76
N GLN A 121 5.91 5.01 7.79
CA GLN A 121 5.18 4.62 6.59
C GLN A 121 4.79 5.84 5.76
N GLU A 122 4.26 6.90 6.38
CA GLU A 122 3.90 8.12 5.65
C GLU A 122 5.12 8.83 5.05
N THR A 123 6.29 8.72 5.69
CA THR A 123 7.55 9.23 5.13
C THR A 123 7.93 8.48 3.84
N ILE A 124 7.78 7.15 3.80
CA ILE A 124 7.99 6.37 2.57
C ILE A 124 6.97 6.75 1.51
N ASN A 125 5.67 6.84 1.88
CA ASN A 125 4.60 7.25 0.96
C ASN A 125 4.90 8.62 0.34
N ALA A 126 5.43 9.56 1.13
CA ALA A 126 5.86 10.86 0.65
C ALA A 126 7.04 10.75 -0.33
N ARG A 127 8.04 9.88 -0.08
CA ARG A 127 9.14 9.64 -1.03
C ARG A 127 8.65 9.08 -2.36
N TYR A 128 7.69 8.15 -2.37
CA TYR A 128 7.04 7.70 -3.61
C TYR A 128 6.42 8.86 -4.39
N LYS A 129 5.67 9.74 -3.70
CA LYS A 129 4.98 10.89 -4.32
C LYS A 129 5.94 12.01 -4.74
N ASN A 130 7.08 12.16 -4.08
CA ASN A 130 8.06 13.19 -4.44
C ASN A 130 8.79 12.88 -5.77
N LEU A 131 8.76 11.62 -6.21
CA LEU A 131 9.25 11.24 -7.52
C LEU A 131 8.20 11.62 -8.57
N ARG A 132 8.46 12.68 -9.34
CA ARG A 132 7.51 13.29 -10.31
C ARG A 132 6.85 12.30 -11.27
N MET A 133 7.49 11.15 -11.53
CA MET A 133 6.93 10.07 -12.35
C MET A 133 5.61 9.53 -11.81
N LEU A 134 5.42 9.54 -10.48
CA LEU A 134 4.19 9.16 -9.79
C LEU A 134 3.56 10.32 -8.99
N GLY A 135 4.29 11.41 -8.77
CA GLY A 135 3.82 12.60 -8.07
C GLY A 135 2.87 13.50 -8.86
N THR A 136 2.66 13.21 -10.14
CA THR A 136 1.71 13.91 -11.01
C THR A 136 0.85 12.89 -11.73
N SER A 137 -0.29 13.32 -12.29
CA SER A 137 -1.18 12.40 -13.03
C SER A 137 -0.40 11.60 -14.08
N PHE A 138 -0.45 10.28 -13.98
CA PHE A 138 0.26 9.39 -14.89
C PHE A 138 -0.42 9.38 -16.28
N ARG A 139 0.28 9.94 -17.28
CA ARG A 139 -0.24 10.14 -18.65
C ARG A 139 0.27 9.13 -19.68
N HIS A 140 1.28 8.32 -19.32
CA HIS A 140 1.90 7.40 -20.26
C HIS A 140 0.91 6.30 -20.66
N LYS A 141 0.83 6.05 -21.96
CA LYS A 141 0.13 4.91 -22.54
C LYS A 141 1.21 3.84 -22.74
N GLY A 142 0.96 2.61 -22.29
CA GLY A 142 1.86 1.47 -22.52
C GLY A 142 2.07 1.20 -24.02
N GLU A 143 2.42 -0.03 -24.39
CA GLU A 143 2.62 -0.38 -25.80
C GLU A 143 1.46 0.06 -26.71
N LYS A 144 1.79 0.44 -27.95
CA LYS A 144 0.78 0.90 -28.92
C LYS A 144 -0.31 -0.18 -29.06
N ARG A 145 -1.53 0.14 -28.62
CA ARG A 145 -2.79 -0.65 -28.63
C ARG A 145 -3.14 -1.44 -27.36
N SER A 146 -2.41 -1.32 -26.26
CA SER A 146 -2.70 -2.08 -25.03
C SER A 146 -3.87 -1.55 -24.16
N GLY A 147 -4.52 -0.45 -24.58
CA GLY A 147 -5.67 0.13 -23.87
C GLY A 147 -5.39 0.44 -22.40
N SER A 148 -6.39 0.20 -21.54
CA SER A 148 -6.26 0.40 -20.09
C SER A 148 -5.29 -0.56 -19.43
N LYS A 149 -5.21 -1.81 -19.92
CA LYS A 149 -4.33 -2.85 -19.36
C LYS A 149 -2.86 -2.45 -19.44
N GLY A 150 -2.36 -2.09 -20.62
CA GLY A 150 -0.93 -1.74 -20.70
C GLY A 150 -0.58 -0.40 -20.04
N LYS A 151 -1.55 0.47 -19.75
CA LYS A 151 -1.32 1.62 -18.86
C LYS A 151 -1.10 1.15 -17.42
N MET A 152 -1.90 0.18 -16.95
CA MET A 152 -1.72 -0.42 -15.61
C MET A 152 -0.39 -1.16 -15.52
N ASP A 153 -0.07 -2.02 -16.49
CA ASP A 153 1.16 -2.81 -16.51
C ASP A 153 2.40 -1.89 -16.52
N LEU A 154 2.35 -0.77 -17.24
CA LEU A 154 3.43 0.22 -17.23
C LEU A 154 3.52 0.97 -15.89
N HIS A 155 2.38 1.33 -15.29
CA HIS A 155 2.37 2.02 -13.99
C HIS A 155 2.89 1.09 -12.88
N GLU A 156 2.55 -0.20 -12.92
CA GLU A 156 3.10 -1.25 -12.07
C GLU A 156 4.62 -1.32 -12.21
N LEU A 157 5.14 -1.44 -13.44
CA LEU A 157 6.58 -1.49 -13.70
C LEU A 157 7.31 -0.25 -13.17
N VAL A 158 6.74 0.95 -13.38
CA VAL A 158 7.31 2.21 -12.89
C VAL A 158 7.33 2.25 -11.36
N PHE A 159 6.24 1.79 -10.74
CA PHE A 159 6.13 1.73 -9.30
C PHE A 159 7.16 0.74 -8.69
N ASP A 160 7.34 -0.43 -9.29
CA ASP A 160 8.34 -1.41 -8.87
C ASP A 160 9.77 -0.87 -9.02
N ALA A 161 10.07 -0.21 -10.14
CA ALA A 161 11.36 0.42 -10.36
C ALA A 161 11.67 1.51 -9.31
N ILE A 162 10.69 2.35 -9.01
CA ILE A 162 10.80 3.37 -7.95
C ILE A 162 11.00 2.71 -6.59
N THR A 163 10.30 1.61 -6.31
CA THR A 163 10.45 0.88 -5.05
C THR A 163 11.89 0.41 -4.85
N VAL A 164 12.47 -0.23 -5.86
CA VAL A 164 13.87 -0.70 -5.82
C VAL A 164 14.82 0.49 -5.63
N PHE A 165 14.58 1.60 -6.32
CA PHE A 165 15.35 2.82 -6.15
C PHE A 165 15.27 3.37 -4.73
N LEU A 166 14.06 3.49 -4.15
CA LEU A 166 13.88 3.96 -2.78
C LEU A 166 14.51 3.02 -1.76
N GLN A 167 14.46 1.70 -1.99
CA GLN A 167 15.18 0.75 -1.16
C GLN A 167 16.67 1.04 -1.16
N TYR A 168 17.27 1.23 -2.34
CA TYR A 168 18.68 1.57 -2.45
C TYR A 168 19.00 2.90 -1.76
N ASP A 169 18.16 3.92 -1.93
CA ASP A 169 18.30 5.22 -1.26
C ASP A 169 18.31 5.08 0.27
N LEU A 170 17.39 4.30 0.83
CA LEU A 170 17.32 4.01 2.27
C LEU A 170 18.57 3.29 2.79
N GLU A 171 19.13 2.37 2.00
CA GLU A 171 20.35 1.61 2.33
C GLU A 171 21.63 2.44 2.20
N ASN A 172 21.60 3.56 1.47
CA ASN A 172 22.77 4.40 1.17
C ASN A 172 22.74 5.77 1.89
N GLY A 173 22.42 5.76 3.18
CA GLY A 173 22.56 6.92 4.06
C GLY A 173 21.31 7.80 4.20
N ASN A 174 20.23 7.51 3.49
CA ASN A 174 18.96 8.22 3.62
C ASN A 174 17.92 7.39 4.39
N ALA A 175 18.32 6.66 5.43
CA ALA A 175 17.44 5.78 6.20
C ALA A 175 16.23 6.52 6.82
N LEU A 176 15.19 5.75 7.17
CA LEU A 176 14.09 6.28 7.99
C LEU A 176 14.52 6.43 9.44
N PHE A 177 13.85 7.31 10.16
CA PHE A 177 14.02 7.43 11.60
C PHE A 177 13.60 6.16 12.35
N ASP A 178 14.15 5.99 13.55
CA ASP A 178 13.92 4.80 14.37
C ASP A 178 12.52 4.74 14.98
N LEU A 179 12.11 3.51 15.33
CA LEU A 179 10.87 3.24 16.06
C LEU A 179 11.09 3.39 17.56
#